data_AF-A0A353MD60-F1
#
_entry.id   AF-A0A353MD60-F1
#
_cell.length_a   1.000
_cell.length_b   1.000
_cell.length_c   1.000
_cell.angle_alpha   90.00
_cell.angle_beta   90.00
_cell.angle_gamma   90.00
#
_symmetry.space_group_name_H-M   'P 1'
#
loop_
_entity.id
_entity.type
_entity.pdbx_description
1 polymer ?
#
loop_
_entity_poly.entity_id
_entity_poly.type
_entity_poly.pdbx_seq_one_letter_code
_entity_poly.pdbx_strand_id
1 'polypeptide(L)'
;MEKMMLSYLVHFIHAFIPVSLMTGMLLALWTPVRGPKTVRPVLVSLAAGLLVGAVAYPVSVRMETLTAARTFLFGAAILAALGNAAALFVSDNRSGALSLVKWGGALFVTAALAAVTSFTFLVHVAEQALSAVTVLNTELILNIGGVLAGFTLIALLIPLTAHLGMKNGGRILSGILLLASLLLCVQWSADVLLGLMRLELIELTSIRLSFVAKVTKYLYILPYLQALLIAALALGFFVRRPAVAAAELAQMQKAERRKARSLVIREMRWFKAALACVGVIFAVCLYFDLYASRPVKISPPTMLTPDAAGLIKIGVDRVKDGKLHRYAIVTDDGHVVRFFLINRSMGLGSKIGVVYDACMLCGDMGYIQEKNEVICIACNVRIFLPSIGKAGGCNPIPLEHKIEADQVLLSVEELDKGAKYFTEVVSRKVKDPVTGKELENTKAPFRHEYKGRTYFFESEESGEKFQKSPESYVGEQQSRYYRVQGFQGS
;
A
#
# COMPACT_ATOMS: atom_id res chain seq x y z
N MET A 1 4.18 14.54 3.24
CA MET A 1 3.52 15.42 2.25
C MET A 1 3.67 14.91 0.82
N GLU A 2 4.87 14.82 0.24
CA GLU A 2 5.04 14.35 -1.16
C GLU A 2 4.50 12.93 -1.43
N LYS A 3 4.58 12.04 -0.43
CA LYS A 3 4.04 10.68 -0.49
C LYS A 3 2.51 10.60 -0.65
N MET A 4 1.77 11.59 -0.15
CA MET A 4 0.30 11.60 -0.22
C MET A 4 -0.21 12.01 -1.61
N MET A 5 0.39 13.04 -2.21
CA MET A 5 0.10 13.42 -3.59
C MET A 5 0.31 12.24 -4.55
N LEU A 6 1.45 11.56 -4.41
CA LEU A 6 1.77 10.42 -5.24
C LEU A 6 0.78 9.26 -5.03
N SER A 7 0.28 9.08 -3.80
CA SER A 7 -0.79 8.13 -3.52
C SER A 7 -2.04 8.42 -4.36
N TYR A 8 -2.53 9.67 -4.36
CA TYR A 8 -3.71 10.03 -5.15
C TYR A 8 -3.49 9.87 -6.66
N LEU A 9 -2.32 10.26 -7.18
CA LEU A 9 -1.97 10.07 -8.58
C LEU A 9 -1.96 8.58 -8.97
N VAL A 10 -1.31 7.73 -8.18
CA VAL A 10 -1.18 6.29 -8.45
C VAL A 10 -2.53 5.59 -8.34
N HIS A 11 -3.32 5.87 -7.30
CA HIS A 11 -4.65 5.29 -7.16
C HIS A 11 -5.61 5.76 -8.26
N PHE A 12 -5.46 7.01 -8.74
CA PHE A 12 -6.19 7.47 -9.93
C PHE A 12 -5.77 6.67 -11.17
N ILE A 13 -4.47 6.46 -11.39
CA ILE A 13 -3.97 5.64 -12.50
C ILE A 13 -4.52 4.21 -12.41
N HIS A 14 -4.43 3.56 -11.25
CA HIS A 14 -4.96 2.20 -11.03
C HIS A 14 -6.44 2.11 -11.40
N ALA A 15 -7.25 3.07 -10.94
CA ALA A 15 -8.68 3.07 -11.15
C ALA A 15 -9.04 3.34 -12.63
N PHE A 16 -8.38 4.30 -13.28
CA PHE A 16 -8.82 4.83 -14.57
C PHE A 16 -8.03 4.34 -15.79
N ILE A 17 -6.87 3.69 -15.64
CA ILE A 17 -6.16 3.11 -16.80
C ILE A 17 -7.01 2.10 -17.59
N PRO A 18 -7.83 1.21 -16.98
CA PRO A 18 -8.66 0.28 -17.73
C PRO A 18 -9.79 1.01 -18.47
N VAL A 19 -10.37 2.06 -17.87
CA VAL A 19 -11.35 2.95 -18.54
C VAL A 19 -10.75 3.51 -19.82
N SER A 20 -9.53 4.03 -19.75
CA SER A 20 -8.88 4.65 -20.92
C SER A 20 -8.58 3.66 -22.04
N LEU A 21 -8.06 2.50 -21.69
CA LEU A 21 -7.70 1.45 -22.65
C LEU A 21 -8.94 0.86 -23.30
N MET A 22 -9.93 0.42 -22.50
CA MET A 22 -11.12 -0.25 -23.02
C MET A 22 -12.01 0.70 -23.82
N THR A 23 -12.23 1.93 -23.34
CA THR A 23 -13.04 2.93 -24.06
C THR A 23 -12.44 3.25 -25.43
N GLY A 24 -11.12 3.48 -25.49
CA GLY A 24 -10.47 3.75 -26.77
C GLY A 24 -10.46 2.54 -27.71
N MET A 25 -10.27 1.32 -27.20
CA MET A 25 -10.37 0.10 -28.03
C MET A 25 -11.79 -0.13 -28.57
N LEU A 26 -12.82 0.14 -27.77
CA LEU A 26 -14.21 0.07 -28.23
C LEU A 26 -14.49 1.13 -29.31
N LEU A 27 -13.99 2.36 -29.14
CA LEU A 27 -14.06 3.37 -30.20
C LEU A 27 -13.34 2.91 -31.47
N ALA A 28 -12.17 2.28 -31.34
CA ALA A 28 -11.41 1.77 -32.47
C ALA A 28 -12.13 0.62 -33.22
N LEU A 29 -12.84 -0.26 -32.51
CA LEU A 29 -13.64 -1.32 -33.12
C LEU A 29 -14.88 -0.78 -33.84
N TRP A 30 -15.60 0.18 -33.24
CA TRP A 30 -16.93 0.56 -33.71
C TRP A 30 -16.95 1.74 -34.67
N THR A 31 -16.00 2.68 -34.57
CA THR A 31 -15.96 3.86 -35.45
C THR A 31 -15.82 3.51 -36.94
N PRO A 32 -15.01 2.51 -37.35
CA PRO A 32 -14.95 2.09 -38.75
C PRO A 32 -16.28 1.50 -39.28
N VAL A 33 -17.11 0.94 -38.41
CA VAL A 33 -18.37 0.27 -38.80
C VAL A 33 -19.55 1.23 -38.81
N ARG A 34 -19.64 2.11 -37.79
CA ARG A 34 -20.79 2.99 -37.55
C ARG A 34 -20.51 4.48 -37.85
N GLY A 35 -19.29 4.81 -38.25
CA GLY A 35 -18.85 6.17 -38.57
C GLY A 35 -18.58 7.03 -37.32
N PRO A 36 -18.23 8.33 -37.50
CA PRO A 36 -17.81 9.22 -36.42
C PRO A 36 -18.90 9.51 -35.37
N LYS A 37 -20.17 9.21 -35.69
CA LYS A 37 -21.30 9.36 -34.77
C LYS A 37 -21.23 8.41 -33.57
N THR A 38 -20.35 7.41 -33.58
CA THR A 38 -20.10 6.49 -32.45
C THR A 38 -19.53 7.16 -31.22
N VAL A 39 -18.74 8.22 -31.39
CA VAL A 39 -18.01 8.87 -30.30
C VAL A 39 -18.96 9.42 -29.25
N ARG A 40 -20.03 10.09 -29.67
CA ARG A 40 -20.98 10.74 -28.76
C ARG A 40 -21.69 9.73 -27.83
N PRO A 41 -22.30 8.63 -28.31
CA PRO A 41 -22.88 7.60 -27.43
C PRO A 41 -21.88 7.00 -26.43
N VAL A 42 -20.63 6.72 -26.85
CA VAL A 42 -19.62 6.19 -25.94
C VAL A 42 -19.28 7.20 -24.83
N LEU A 43 -19.08 8.47 -25.18
CA LEU A 43 -18.82 9.53 -24.20
C LEU A 43 -20.01 9.75 -23.25
N VAL A 44 -21.24 9.66 -23.76
CA VAL A 44 -22.45 9.73 -22.92
C VAL A 44 -22.53 8.53 -21.97
N SER A 45 -22.24 7.32 -22.45
CA SER A 45 -22.17 6.12 -21.60
C SER A 45 -21.09 6.25 -20.52
N LEU A 46 -19.89 6.72 -20.89
CA LEU A 46 -18.80 7.01 -19.95
C LEU A 46 -19.24 8.01 -18.88
N ALA A 47 -19.81 9.15 -19.27
CA ALA A 47 -20.28 10.18 -18.36
C ALA A 47 -21.42 9.70 -17.45
N ALA A 48 -22.38 8.95 -18.01
CA ALA A 48 -23.48 8.36 -17.26
C ALA A 48 -22.96 7.36 -16.22
N GLY A 49 -22.00 6.50 -16.59
CA GLY A 49 -21.35 5.58 -15.67
C GLY A 49 -20.63 6.30 -14.54
N LEU A 50 -19.79 7.30 -14.85
CA LEU A 50 -19.12 8.13 -13.84
C LEU A 50 -20.12 8.76 -12.87
N LEU A 51 -21.22 9.31 -13.38
CA LEU A 51 -22.29 9.89 -12.56
C LEU A 51 -22.96 8.84 -11.66
N VAL A 52 -23.27 7.65 -12.18
CA VAL A 52 -23.83 6.54 -11.40
C VAL A 52 -22.91 6.18 -10.24
N GLY A 53 -21.61 6.01 -10.50
CA GLY A 53 -20.63 5.72 -9.44
C GLY A 53 -20.51 6.86 -8.42
N ALA A 54 -20.51 8.10 -8.89
CA ALA A 54 -20.42 9.30 -8.05
C ALA A 54 -21.63 9.51 -7.14
N VAL A 55 -22.83 9.13 -7.60
CA VAL A 55 -24.07 9.19 -6.80
C VAL A 55 -24.23 7.96 -5.91
N ALA A 56 -23.89 6.77 -6.41
CA ALA A 56 -24.05 5.51 -5.67
C ALA A 56 -23.24 5.49 -4.37
N TYR A 57 -22.03 6.06 -4.37
CA TYR A 57 -21.20 6.11 -3.16
C TYR A 57 -21.88 6.86 -1.99
N PRO A 58 -22.18 8.17 -2.06
CA PRO A 58 -22.77 8.91 -0.94
C PRO A 58 -24.16 8.40 -0.57
N VAL A 59 -24.95 7.93 -1.55
CA VAL A 59 -26.26 7.31 -1.27
C VAL A 59 -26.10 6.03 -0.46
N SER A 60 -25.17 5.15 -0.85
CA SER A 60 -24.93 3.90 -0.13
C SER A 60 -24.38 4.09 1.28
N VAL A 61 -23.57 5.14 1.50
CA VAL A 61 -23.11 5.53 2.85
C VAL A 61 -24.29 6.00 3.69
N ARG A 62 -25.12 6.91 3.14
CA ARG A 62 -26.30 7.44 3.85
C ARG A 62 -27.33 6.36 4.21
N MET A 63 -27.45 5.35 3.36
CA MET A 63 -28.38 4.23 3.54
C MET A 63 -27.75 3.04 4.28
N GLU A 64 -26.49 3.15 4.75
CA GLU A 64 -25.75 2.07 5.42
C GLU A 64 -25.65 0.76 4.60
N THR A 65 -25.69 0.88 3.26
CA THR A 65 -25.69 -0.24 2.31
C THR A 65 -24.42 -0.30 1.47
N LEU A 66 -23.32 0.32 1.92
CA LEU A 66 -22.06 0.43 1.17
C LEU A 66 -21.56 -0.92 0.64
N THR A 67 -21.59 -1.97 1.48
CA THR A 67 -21.16 -3.32 1.08
C THR A 67 -22.07 -3.91 -0.01
N ALA A 68 -23.39 -3.77 0.13
CA ALA A 68 -24.35 -4.23 -0.87
C ALA A 68 -24.22 -3.47 -2.20
N ALA A 69 -24.10 -2.14 -2.16
CA ALA A 69 -23.92 -1.30 -3.34
C ALA A 69 -22.62 -1.65 -4.09
N ARG A 70 -21.50 -1.82 -3.36
CA ARG A 70 -20.22 -2.26 -3.94
C ARG A 70 -20.35 -3.63 -4.59
N THR A 71 -20.93 -4.60 -3.88
CA THR A 71 -21.10 -5.98 -4.39
C THR A 71 -21.94 -5.99 -5.67
N PHE A 72 -23.03 -5.24 -5.69
CA PHE A 72 -23.91 -5.13 -6.86
C PHE A 72 -23.22 -4.46 -8.06
N LEU A 73 -22.59 -3.30 -7.85
CA LEU A 73 -21.90 -2.57 -8.94
C LEU A 73 -20.81 -3.42 -9.58
N PHE A 74 -20.00 -4.10 -8.77
CA PHE A 74 -18.91 -4.93 -9.26
C PHE A 74 -19.44 -6.20 -9.95
N GLY A 75 -20.49 -6.82 -9.41
CA GLY A 75 -21.17 -7.95 -10.07
C GLY A 75 -21.76 -7.56 -11.43
N ALA A 76 -22.43 -6.41 -11.51
CA ALA A 76 -22.95 -5.87 -12.77
C ALA A 76 -21.82 -5.58 -13.78
N ALA A 77 -20.68 -5.07 -13.32
CA ALA A 77 -19.52 -4.83 -14.17
C ALA A 77 -18.88 -6.13 -14.69
N ILE A 78 -18.81 -7.20 -13.88
CA ILE A 78 -18.37 -8.53 -14.32
C ILE A 78 -19.29 -9.04 -15.44
N LEU A 79 -20.62 -8.96 -15.24
CA LEU A 79 -21.59 -9.39 -16.25
C LEU A 79 -21.45 -8.56 -17.54
N ALA A 80 -21.26 -7.25 -17.42
CA ALA A 80 -21.03 -6.37 -18.57
C ALA A 80 -19.75 -6.73 -19.33
N ALA A 81 -18.65 -6.98 -18.61
CA ALA A 81 -17.36 -7.32 -19.18
C ALA A 81 -17.37 -8.69 -19.88
N LEU A 82 -17.92 -9.72 -19.23
CA LEU A 82 -18.04 -11.06 -19.80
C LEU A 82 -19.02 -11.08 -20.99
N GLY A 83 -20.15 -10.39 -20.88
CA GLY A 83 -21.12 -10.26 -21.96
C GLY A 83 -20.53 -9.55 -23.18
N ASN A 84 -19.80 -8.45 -22.97
CA ASN A 84 -19.08 -7.78 -24.06
C ASN A 84 -18.01 -8.69 -24.67
N ALA A 85 -17.20 -9.35 -23.84
CA ALA A 85 -16.12 -10.24 -24.28
C ALA A 85 -16.63 -11.41 -25.13
N ALA A 86 -17.73 -12.05 -24.71
CA ALA A 86 -18.37 -13.12 -25.49
C ALA A 86 -18.84 -12.61 -26.86
N ALA A 87 -19.32 -11.36 -26.93
CA ALA A 87 -19.84 -10.76 -28.13
C ALA A 87 -18.75 -10.35 -29.16
N LEU A 88 -17.48 -10.20 -28.73
CA LEU A 88 -16.35 -9.78 -29.58
C LEU A 88 -15.99 -10.77 -30.70
N PHE A 89 -16.28 -12.07 -30.51
CA PHE A 89 -15.89 -13.13 -31.44
C PHE A 89 -17.04 -13.65 -32.31
N VAL A 90 -18.25 -13.16 -32.07
CA VAL A 90 -19.41 -13.54 -32.88
C VAL A 90 -19.31 -12.85 -34.24
N SER A 91 -19.55 -13.58 -35.32
CA SER A 91 -19.54 -13.02 -36.69
C SER A 91 -20.52 -11.86 -36.83
N ASP A 92 -20.18 -10.88 -37.67
CA ASP A 92 -20.92 -9.63 -37.80
C ASP A 92 -21.83 -9.67 -39.03
N ASN A 93 -23.15 -9.72 -38.81
CA ASN A 93 -24.11 -9.41 -39.85
C ASN A 93 -24.46 -7.92 -39.73
N ARG A 94 -23.95 -7.11 -40.67
CA ARG A 94 -23.82 -5.63 -40.55
C ARG A 94 -25.13 -4.87 -40.32
N SER A 95 -26.29 -5.48 -40.55
CA SER A 95 -27.62 -4.84 -40.46
C SER A 95 -28.62 -5.57 -39.56
N GLY A 96 -28.19 -6.57 -38.78
CA GLY A 96 -29.10 -7.38 -37.95
C GLY A 96 -29.23 -6.91 -36.49
N ALA A 97 -30.23 -7.46 -35.79
CA ALA A 97 -30.44 -7.28 -34.35
C ALA A 97 -29.18 -7.55 -33.51
N LEU A 98 -28.34 -8.50 -33.95
CA LEU A 98 -27.08 -8.85 -33.30
C LEU A 98 -26.07 -7.68 -33.24
N SER A 99 -26.00 -6.83 -34.27
CA SER A 99 -25.11 -5.65 -34.28
C SER A 99 -25.59 -4.57 -33.30
N LEU A 100 -26.90 -4.48 -33.05
CA LEU A 100 -27.47 -3.60 -32.03
C LEU A 100 -27.16 -4.13 -30.63
N VAL A 101 -27.30 -5.43 -30.39
CA VAL A 101 -26.97 -6.08 -29.10
C VAL A 101 -25.49 -5.89 -28.76
N LYS A 102 -24.58 -6.18 -29.70
CA LYS A 102 -23.12 -5.98 -29.50
C LYS A 102 -22.77 -4.53 -29.15
N TRP A 103 -23.43 -3.58 -29.80
CA TRP A 103 -23.24 -2.15 -29.52
C TRP A 103 -23.79 -1.73 -28.17
N GLY A 104 -25.01 -2.19 -27.84
CA GLY A 104 -25.58 -2.02 -26.51
C GLY A 104 -24.66 -2.58 -25.43
N GLY A 105 -24.09 -3.76 -25.65
CA GLY A 105 -23.09 -4.37 -24.77
C GLY A 105 -21.80 -3.53 -24.63
N ALA A 106 -21.30 -2.95 -25.73
CA ALA A 106 -20.15 -2.04 -25.69
C ALA A 106 -20.43 -0.76 -24.90
N LEU A 107 -21.63 -0.17 -25.06
CA LEU A 107 -22.06 0.96 -24.26
C LEU A 107 -22.25 0.57 -22.79
N PHE A 108 -22.85 -0.59 -22.51
CA PHE A 108 -23.08 -1.05 -21.15
C PHE A 108 -21.78 -1.32 -20.39
N VAL A 109 -20.80 -2.02 -20.99
CA VAL A 109 -19.50 -2.25 -20.35
C VAL A 109 -18.74 -0.95 -20.10
N THR A 110 -18.84 0.03 -21.00
CA THR A 110 -18.23 1.35 -20.81
C THR A 110 -18.84 2.06 -19.59
N ALA A 111 -20.17 2.06 -19.47
CA ALA A 111 -20.85 2.67 -18.32
C ALA A 111 -20.56 1.93 -17.01
N ALA A 112 -20.60 0.60 -17.01
CA ALA A 112 -20.37 -0.21 -15.81
C ALA A 112 -18.92 -0.06 -15.30
N LEU A 113 -17.94 -0.08 -16.21
CA LEU A 113 -16.53 0.15 -15.90
C LEU A 113 -16.33 1.54 -15.29
N ALA A 114 -16.93 2.57 -15.89
CA ALA A 114 -16.85 3.94 -15.39
C ALA A 114 -17.53 4.12 -14.02
N ALA A 115 -18.67 3.46 -13.79
CA ALA A 115 -19.38 3.48 -12.52
C ALA A 115 -18.56 2.84 -11.39
N VAL A 116 -18.01 1.64 -11.62
CA VAL A 116 -17.13 0.99 -10.65
C VAL A 116 -15.90 1.85 -10.37
N THR A 117 -15.27 2.39 -11.41
CA THR A 117 -14.09 3.24 -11.28
C THR A 117 -14.36 4.48 -10.43
N SER A 118 -15.42 5.24 -10.73
CA SER A 118 -15.78 6.44 -9.97
C SER A 118 -16.17 6.10 -8.53
N PHE A 119 -16.92 5.02 -8.32
CA PHE A 119 -17.32 4.56 -6.99
C PHE A 119 -16.07 4.22 -6.14
N THR A 120 -15.17 3.38 -6.67
CA THR A 120 -13.94 2.97 -5.96
C THR A 120 -13.02 4.14 -5.66
N PHE A 121 -12.87 5.07 -6.61
CA PHE A 121 -12.01 6.23 -6.40
C PHE A 121 -12.56 7.16 -5.31
N LEU A 122 -13.88 7.37 -5.25
CA LEU A 122 -14.48 8.17 -4.18
C LEU A 122 -14.40 7.50 -2.81
N VAL A 123 -14.59 6.18 -2.74
CA VAL A 123 -14.34 5.42 -1.51
C VAL A 123 -12.91 5.63 -1.03
N HIS A 124 -11.92 5.53 -1.93
CA HIS A 124 -10.52 5.76 -1.59
C HIS A 124 -10.26 7.19 -1.10
N VAL A 125 -10.83 8.20 -1.77
CA VAL A 125 -10.71 9.61 -1.36
C VAL A 125 -11.27 9.82 0.04
N ALA A 126 -12.40 9.19 0.36
CA ALA A 126 -13.02 9.29 1.68
C ALA A 126 -12.21 8.57 2.77
N GLU A 127 -11.67 7.38 2.48
CA GLU A 127 -10.86 6.62 3.44
C GLU A 127 -9.52 7.30 3.76
N GLN A 128 -8.90 7.94 2.77
CA GLN A 128 -7.58 8.59 2.94
C GLN A 128 -7.66 10.04 3.43
N ALA A 129 -8.84 10.67 3.36
CA ALA A 129 -9.08 12.10 3.59
C ALA A 129 -8.20 13.02 2.73
N LEU A 130 -8.80 13.76 1.78
CA LEU A 130 -8.06 14.63 0.85
C LEU A 130 -7.18 15.69 1.55
N SER A 131 -7.52 16.07 2.78
CA SER A 131 -6.74 16.90 3.70
C SER A 131 -7.18 16.62 5.13
N ALA A 132 -6.25 16.67 6.09
CA ALA A 132 -6.55 16.54 7.51
C ALA A 132 -7.33 17.74 8.10
N VAL A 133 -7.30 18.89 7.43
CA VAL A 133 -8.02 20.11 7.85
C VAL A 133 -8.90 20.65 6.72
N THR A 134 -9.95 21.37 7.10
CA THR A 134 -10.94 21.97 6.18
C THR A 134 -10.44 23.23 5.47
N VAL A 135 -9.29 23.76 5.89
CA VAL A 135 -8.68 24.98 5.33
C VAL A 135 -7.73 24.62 4.20
N LEU A 136 -7.64 25.48 3.17
CA LEU A 136 -6.69 25.34 2.09
C LEU A 136 -5.25 25.31 2.64
N ASN A 137 -4.54 24.22 2.37
CA ASN A 137 -3.17 24.00 2.78
C ASN A 137 -2.36 23.36 1.65
N THR A 138 -1.05 23.24 1.85
CA THR A 138 -0.15 22.63 0.85
C THR A 138 -0.51 21.18 0.54
N GLU A 139 -0.98 20.41 1.53
CA GLU A 139 -1.36 19.01 1.36
C GLU A 139 -2.54 18.85 0.40
N LEU A 140 -3.61 19.62 0.61
CA LEU A 140 -4.79 19.66 -0.24
C LEU A 140 -4.44 20.04 -1.68
N ILE A 141 -3.61 21.08 -1.87
CA ILE A 141 -3.19 21.55 -3.20
C ILE A 141 -2.42 20.44 -3.93
N LEU A 142 -1.47 19.79 -3.25
CA LEU A 142 -0.68 18.72 -3.83
C LEU A 142 -1.55 17.50 -4.16
N ASN A 143 -2.45 17.09 -3.26
CA ASN A 143 -3.36 15.95 -3.50
C ASN A 143 -4.29 16.19 -4.69
N ILE A 144 -4.90 17.38 -4.79
CA ILE A 144 -5.70 17.79 -5.97
C ILE A 144 -4.82 17.81 -7.22
N GLY A 145 -3.60 18.33 -7.14
CA GLY A 145 -2.63 18.30 -8.23
C GLY A 145 -2.35 16.89 -8.75
N GLY A 146 -2.21 15.92 -7.84
CA GLY A 146 -2.06 14.49 -8.18
C GLY A 146 -3.27 13.94 -8.94
N VAL A 147 -4.49 14.27 -8.49
CA VAL A 147 -5.73 13.88 -9.18
C VAL A 147 -5.83 14.52 -10.57
N LEU A 148 -5.52 15.81 -10.70
CA LEU A 148 -5.55 16.52 -11.99
C LEU A 148 -4.49 16.00 -12.97
N ALA A 149 -3.29 15.67 -12.48
CA ALA A 149 -2.25 15.03 -13.29
C ALA A 149 -2.70 13.64 -13.78
N GLY A 150 -3.29 12.84 -12.89
CA GLY A 150 -3.89 11.55 -13.24
C GLY A 150 -4.99 11.70 -14.29
N PHE A 151 -5.93 12.62 -14.07
CA PHE A 151 -7.01 12.92 -15.01
C PHE A 151 -6.47 13.32 -16.39
N THR A 152 -5.47 14.21 -16.44
CA THR A 152 -4.86 14.66 -17.68
C THR A 152 -4.24 13.48 -18.44
N LEU A 153 -3.47 12.63 -17.75
CA LEU A 153 -2.85 11.45 -18.33
C LEU A 153 -3.90 10.48 -18.91
N ILE A 154 -4.95 10.17 -18.15
CA ILE A 154 -6.03 9.27 -18.58
C ILE A 154 -6.85 9.85 -19.74
N ALA A 155 -7.16 11.16 -19.70
CA ALA A 155 -7.88 11.84 -20.77
C ALA A 155 -7.12 11.80 -22.10
N LEU A 156 -5.78 11.88 -22.07
CA LEU A 156 -4.93 11.73 -23.25
C LEU A 156 -4.89 10.29 -23.77
N LEU A 157 -5.02 9.28 -22.91
CA LEU A 157 -4.96 7.87 -23.29
C LEU A 157 -6.16 7.41 -24.13
N ILE A 158 -7.37 7.92 -23.91
CA ILE A 158 -8.57 7.51 -24.68
C ILE A 158 -8.41 7.75 -26.20
N PRO A 159 -8.15 8.99 -26.68
CA PRO A 159 -7.97 9.24 -28.11
C PRO A 159 -6.72 8.54 -28.66
N LEU A 160 -5.69 8.37 -27.82
CA LEU A 160 -4.46 7.66 -28.17
C LEU A 160 -4.73 6.17 -28.44
N THR A 161 -5.35 5.45 -27.52
CA THR A 161 -5.67 4.01 -27.69
C THR A 161 -6.71 3.80 -28.80
N ALA A 162 -7.65 4.75 -29.00
CA ALA A 162 -8.55 4.74 -30.15
C ALA A 162 -7.80 4.89 -31.48
N HIS A 163 -6.90 5.88 -31.60
CA HIS A 163 -6.11 6.10 -32.81
C HIS A 163 -5.21 4.92 -33.17
N LEU A 164 -4.48 4.39 -32.18
CA LEU A 164 -3.63 3.21 -32.36
C LEU A 164 -4.45 1.97 -32.71
N GLY A 165 -5.62 1.80 -32.07
CA GLY A 165 -6.52 0.69 -32.32
C GLY A 165 -7.08 0.69 -33.74
N MET A 166 -7.46 1.84 -34.29
CA MET A 166 -8.06 1.92 -35.63
C MET A 166 -7.12 1.44 -36.76
N LYS A 167 -5.80 1.41 -36.53
CA LYS A 167 -4.80 0.89 -37.49
C LYS A 167 -4.44 -0.58 -37.25
N ASN A 168 -4.93 -1.17 -36.17
CA ASN A 168 -4.76 -2.57 -35.85
C ASN A 168 -5.96 -3.38 -36.34
N GLY A 169 -5.75 -4.68 -36.58
CA GLY A 169 -6.83 -5.56 -37.01
C GLY A 169 -7.78 -5.88 -35.85
N GLY A 170 -9.08 -6.07 -36.15
CA GLY A 170 -10.11 -6.35 -35.13
C GLY A 170 -9.78 -7.54 -34.21
N ARG A 171 -9.09 -8.58 -34.72
CA ARG A 171 -8.63 -9.71 -33.89
C ARG A 171 -7.67 -9.31 -32.77
N ILE A 172 -6.73 -8.40 -33.05
CA ILE A 172 -5.78 -7.90 -32.04
C ILE A 172 -6.54 -7.11 -30.99
N LEU A 173 -7.43 -6.20 -31.41
CA LEU A 173 -8.24 -5.41 -30.49
C LEU A 173 -9.12 -6.30 -29.62
N SER A 174 -9.83 -7.27 -30.20
CA SER A 174 -10.66 -8.21 -29.46
C SER A 174 -9.85 -9.05 -28.47
N GLY A 175 -8.63 -9.47 -28.83
CA GLY A 175 -7.73 -10.19 -27.94
C GLY A 175 -7.27 -9.35 -26.75
N ILE A 176 -6.88 -8.09 -26.99
CA ILE A 176 -6.48 -7.16 -25.92
C ILE A 176 -7.67 -6.81 -25.03
N LEU A 177 -8.86 -6.52 -25.60
CA LEU A 177 -10.09 -6.28 -24.85
C LEU A 177 -10.49 -7.49 -24.00
N LEU A 178 -10.42 -8.70 -24.54
CA LEU A 178 -10.68 -9.93 -23.80
C LEU A 178 -9.75 -10.03 -22.58
N LEU A 179 -8.44 -9.87 -22.80
CA LEU A 179 -7.46 -9.97 -21.71
C LEU A 179 -7.66 -8.86 -20.67
N ALA A 180 -7.90 -7.62 -21.08
CA ALA A 180 -8.21 -6.52 -20.18
C ALA A 180 -9.47 -6.79 -19.34
N SER A 181 -10.54 -7.29 -19.97
CA SER A 181 -11.78 -7.69 -19.30
C SER A 181 -11.56 -8.83 -18.30
N LEU A 182 -10.80 -9.86 -18.66
CA LEU A 182 -10.51 -10.98 -17.77
C LEU A 182 -9.72 -10.54 -16.52
N LEU A 183 -8.72 -9.66 -16.69
CA LEU A 183 -7.97 -9.11 -15.56
C LEU A 183 -8.88 -8.34 -14.59
N LEU A 184 -9.82 -7.55 -15.10
CA LEU A 184 -10.81 -6.84 -14.29
C LEU A 184 -11.80 -7.79 -13.62
N CYS A 185 -12.27 -8.82 -14.32
CA CYS A 185 -13.16 -9.82 -13.74
C CYS A 185 -12.49 -10.56 -12.57
N VAL A 186 -11.19 -10.86 -12.65
CA VAL A 186 -10.43 -11.44 -11.53
C VAL A 186 -10.42 -10.48 -10.34
N GLN A 187 -10.08 -9.20 -10.55
CA GLN A 187 -10.15 -8.18 -9.50
C GLN A 187 -11.56 -8.11 -8.88
N TRP A 188 -12.57 -7.84 -9.69
CA TRP A 188 -13.94 -7.61 -9.21
C TRP A 188 -14.55 -8.85 -8.58
N SER A 189 -14.15 -10.06 -8.99
CA SER A 189 -14.60 -11.28 -8.35
C SER A 189 -14.17 -11.37 -6.89
N ALA A 190 -12.98 -10.87 -6.54
CA ALA A 190 -12.53 -10.82 -5.14
C ALA A 190 -13.35 -9.82 -4.33
N ASP A 191 -13.67 -8.65 -4.89
CA ASP A 191 -14.54 -7.65 -4.26
C ASP A 191 -15.97 -8.19 -4.04
N VAL A 192 -16.55 -8.83 -5.06
CA VAL A 192 -17.88 -9.45 -4.97
C VAL A 192 -17.87 -10.57 -3.94
N LEU A 193 -16.86 -11.46 -3.96
CA LEU A 193 -16.78 -12.57 -3.01
C LEU A 193 -16.64 -12.08 -1.56
N LEU A 194 -15.82 -11.05 -1.33
CA LEU A 194 -15.69 -10.42 -0.02
C LEU A 194 -17.00 -9.77 0.42
N GLY A 195 -17.69 -9.10 -0.50
CA GLY A 195 -18.98 -8.48 -0.26
C GLY A 195 -20.06 -9.50 0.13
N LEU A 196 -20.17 -10.60 -0.62
CA LEU A 196 -21.13 -11.68 -0.34
C LEU A 196 -20.88 -12.33 1.04
N MET A 197 -19.62 -12.53 1.44
CA MET A 197 -19.27 -13.03 2.78
C MET A 197 -19.65 -12.03 3.87
N ARG A 198 -19.39 -10.72 3.66
CA ARG A 198 -19.75 -9.66 4.62
C ARG A 198 -21.25 -9.46 4.77
N LEU A 199 -22.03 -9.81 3.74
CA LEU A 199 -23.49 -9.78 3.74
C LEU A 199 -24.10 -11.11 4.21
N GLU A 200 -23.28 -12.08 4.60
CA GLU A 200 -23.70 -13.42 5.05
C GLU A 200 -24.53 -14.19 4.00
N LEU A 201 -24.44 -13.81 2.72
CA LEU A 201 -25.10 -14.50 1.61
C LEU A 201 -24.38 -15.80 1.22
N ILE A 202 -23.10 -15.90 1.58
CA ILE A 202 -22.28 -17.11 1.44
C ILE A 202 -21.41 -17.28 2.68
N GLU A 203 -21.05 -18.52 2.99
CA GLU A 203 -20.21 -18.83 4.14
C GLU A 203 -18.76 -18.31 4.00
N LEU A 204 -18.15 -17.99 5.13
CA LEU A 204 -16.73 -17.66 5.22
C LEU A 204 -15.91 -18.95 5.28
N THR A 205 -15.12 -19.22 4.24
CA THR A 205 -14.23 -20.40 4.18
C THR A 205 -12.78 -19.99 3.93
N SER A 206 -11.83 -20.81 4.40
CA SER A 206 -10.40 -20.55 4.23
C SER A 206 -10.01 -20.38 2.74
N ILE A 207 -10.62 -21.16 1.84
CA ILE A 207 -10.36 -21.08 0.39
C ILE A 207 -10.84 -19.73 -0.17
N ARG A 208 -12.06 -19.29 0.17
CA ARG A 208 -12.64 -18.01 -0.29
C ARG A 208 -11.81 -16.82 0.21
N LEU A 209 -11.44 -16.83 1.49
CA LEU A 209 -10.57 -15.80 2.08
C LEU A 209 -9.18 -15.80 1.46
N SER A 210 -8.58 -16.97 1.23
CA SER A 210 -7.26 -17.09 0.59
C SER A 210 -7.27 -16.50 -0.82
N PHE A 211 -8.32 -16.74 -1.60
CA PHE A 211 -8.50 -16.12 -2.92
C PHE A 211 -8.57 -14.60 -2.84
N VAL A 212 -9.48 -14.06 -2.01
CA VAL A 212 -9.64 -12.60 -1.83
C VAL A 212 -8.33 -11.96 -1.38
N ALA A 213 -7.65 -12.56 -0.40
CA ALA A 213 -6.38 -12.04 0.14
C ALA A 213 -5.27 -12.04 -0.93
N LYS A 214 -5.13 -13.11 -1.71
CA LYS A 214 -4.12 -13.19 -2.78
C LYS A 214 -4.39 -12.19 -3.89
N VAL A 215 -5.63 -12.11 -4.39
CA VAL A 215 -5.98 -11.14 -5.43
C VAL A 215 -5.69 -9.73 -4.93
N THR A 216 -6.21 -9.37 -3.75
CA THR A 216 -6.01 -8.04 -3.14
C THR A 216 -4.52 -7.71 -2.95
N LYS A 217 -3.71 -8.67 -2.48
CA LYS A 217 -2.26 -8.50 -2.31
C LYS A 217 -1.53 -8.15 -3.61
N TYR A 218 -1.96 -8.73 -4.73
CA TYR A 218 -1.30 -8.53 -6.04
C TYR A 218 -1.99 -7.49 -6.93
N LEU A 219 -3.01 -6.78 -6.45
CA LEU A 219 -3.72 -5.76 -7.25
C LEU A 219 -2.82 -4.63 -7.74
N TYR A 220 -1.71 -4.34 -7.05
CA TYR A 220 -0.75 -3.33 -7.48
C TYR A 220 -0.11 -3.65 -8.85
N ILE A 221 -0.14 -4.92 -9.28
CA ILE A 221 0.41 -5.37 -10.58
C ILE A 221 -0.49 -4.95 -11.76
N LEU A 222 -1.80 -4.77 -11.52
CA LEU A 222 -2.79 -4.51 -12.56
C LEU A 222 -2.49 -3.31 -13.48
N PRO A 223 -2.16 -2.09 -12.98
CA PRO A 223 -1.81 -0.96 -13.87
C PRO A 223 -0.64 -1.26 -14.80
N TYR A 224 0.34 -2.05 -14.35
CA TYR A 224 1.47 -2.46 -15.19
C TYR A 224 1.01 -3.38 -16.31
N LEU A 225 0.16 -4.36 -16.02
CA LEU A 225 -0.42 -5.23 -17.05
C LEU A 225 -1.22 -4.42 -18.07
N GLN A 226 -2.06 -3.48 -17.63
CA GLN A 226 -2.83 -2.61 -18.52
C GLN A 226 -1.93 -1.68 -19.35
N ALA A 227 -0.85 -1.15 -18.77
CA ALA A 227 0.15 -0.36 -19.50
C ALA A 227 0.91 -1.21 -20.53
N LEU A 228 1.21 -2.48 -20.22
CA LEU A 228 1.79 -3.43 -21.18
C LEU A 228 0.81 -3.74 -22.32
N LEU A 229 -0.50 -3.80 -22.07
CA LEU A 229 -1.50 -3.93 -23.13
C LEU A 229 -1.52 -2.70 -24.06
N ILE A 230 -1.38 -1.49 -23.51
CA ILE A 230 -1.21 -0.26 -24.31
C ILE A 230 0.10 -0.32 -25.13
N ALA A 231 1.20 -0.81 -24.54
CA ALA A 231 2.46 -1.00 -25.24
C ALA A 231 2.32 -2.03 -26.38
N ALA A 232 1.64 -3.15 -26.15
CA ALA A 232 1.36 -4.16 -27.16
C ALA A 232 0.51 -3.59 -28.31
N LEU A 233 -0.49 -2.76 -28.00
CA LEU A 233 -1.28 -2.03 -28.99
C LEU A 233 -0.40 -1.08 -29.82
N ALA A 234 0.51 -0.35 -29.18
CA ALA A 234 1.46 0.55 -29.83
C ALA A 234 2.46 -0.21 -30.73
N LEU A 235 2.92 -1.38 -30.31
CA LEU A 235 3.76 -2.26 -31.14
C LEU A 235 3.01 -2.79 -32.36
N GLY A 236 1.76 -3.24 -32.18
CA GLY A 236 0.90 -3.64 -33.29
C GLY A 236 0.67 -2.52 -34.29
N PHE A 237 0.43 -1.30 -33.80
CA PHE A 237 0.34 -0.09 -34.60
C PHE A 237 1.65 0.19 -35.34
N PHE A 238 2.79 0.09 -34.65
CA PHE A 238 4.09 0.35 -35.25
C PHE A 238 4.31 -0.57 -36.46
N VAL A 239 4.05 -1.88 -36.34
CA VAL A 239 4.20 -2.82 -37.46
C VAL A 239 3.27 -2.48 -38.64
N ARG A 240 2.06 -1.97 -38.37
CA ARG A 240 1.02 -1.68 -39.38
C ARG A 240 0.96 -0.23 -39.82
N ARG A 241 1.86 0.62 -39.32
CA ARG A 241 1.87 2.04 -39.62
C ARG A 241 2.13 2.27 -41.11
N PRO A 242 1.61 3.36 -41.70
CA PRO A 242 2.05 3.75 -43.03
C PRO A 242 3.56 4.04 -43.00
N ALA A 243 4.30 3.33 -43.85
CA ALA A 243 5.70 3.55 -44.13
C ALA A 243 5.85 3.84 -45.63
N VAL A 244 6.74 4.75 -45.98
CA VAL A 244 7.07 5.06 -47.38
C VAL A 244 8.57 4.91 -47.52
N ALA A 245 9.03 4.14 -48.50
CA ALA A 245 10.44 3.90 -48.69
C ALA A 245 11.16 5.20 -49.07
N ALA A 246 12.44 5.34 -48.67
CA ALA A 246 13.22 6.52 -49.01
C ALA A 246 13.35 6.71 -50.54
N ALA A 247 13.45 5.62 -51.28
CA ALA A 247 13.48 5.62 -52.74
C ALA A 247 12.15 6.12 -53.35
N GLU A 248 11.01 5.68 -52.84
CA GLU A 248 9.69 6.16 -53.27
C GLU A 248 9.51 7.65 -52.98
N LEU A 249 9.93 8.10 -51.78
CA LEU A 249 9.92 9.52 -51.43
C LEU A 249 10.81 10.36 -52.35
N ALA A 250 11.93 9.83 -52.84
CA ALA A 250 12.84 10.55 -53.73
C ALA A 250 12.24 10.80 -55.11
N GLN A 251 11.38 9.89 -55.60
CA GLN A 251 10.72 10.00 -56.90
C GLN A 251 9.42 10.82 -56.88
N MET A 252 8.85 11.10 -55.70
CA MET A 252 7.63 11.92 -55.57
C MET A 252 7.88 13.41 -55.87
N GLN A 253 6.86 14.08 -56.43
CA GLN A 253 6.85 15.53 -56.57
C GLN A 253 6.99 16.21 -55.19
N LYS A 254 7.62 17.39 -55.14
CA LYS A 254 7.92 18.12 -53.89
C LYS A 254 6.70 18.31 -52.97
N ALA A 255 5.50 18.48 -53.50
CA ALA A 255 4.28 18.65 -52.70
C ALA A 255 3.79 17.32 -52.08
N GLU A 256 3.73 16.26 -52.89
CA GLU A 256 3.31 14.93 -52.45
C GLU A 256 4.30 14.33 -51.45
N ARG A 257 5.61 14.51 -51.68
CA ARG A 257 6.66 14.12 -50.75
C ARG A 257 6.49 14.77 -49.37
N ARG A 258 6.14 16.07 -49.34
CA ARG A 258 5.87 16.80 -48.09
C ARG A 258 4.64 16.23 -47.36
N LYS A 259 3.57 15.91 -48.11
CA LYS A 259 2.35 15.30 -47.55
C LYS A 259 2.61 13.91 -46.98
N ALA A 260 3.30 13.04 -47.72
CA ALA A 260 3.66 11.68 -47.28
C ALA A 260 4.54 11.71 -46.02
N ARG A 261 5.57 12.57 -45.99
CA ARG A 261 6.43 12.76 -44.82
C ARG A 261 5.66 13.26 -43.60
N SER A 262 4.73 14.20 -43.78
CA SER A 262 3.89 14.72 -42.70
C SER A 262 3.03 13.63 -42.06
N LEU A 263 2.42 12.74 -42.86
CA LEU A 263 1.63 11.61 -42.36
C LEU A 263 2.49 10.66 -41.53
N VAL A 264 3.65 10.24 -42.03
CA VAL A 264 4.57 9.36 -41.28
C VAL A 264 5.01 10.01 -39.96
N ILE A 265 5.38 11.29 -39.97
CA ILE A 265 5.74 12.02 -38.74
C ILE A 265 4.58 12.04 -37.75
N ARG A 266 3.35 12.31 -38.23
CA ARG A 266 2.16 12.34 -37.38
C ARG A 266 1.88 10.98 -36.75
N GLU A 267 1.91 9.90 -37.52
CA GLU A 267 1.71 8.54 -36.99
C GLU A 267 2.82 8.15 -35.99
N MET A 268 4.06 8.55 -36.25
CA MET A 268 5.16 8.35 -35.30
C MET A 268 5.03 9.18 -34.03
N ARG A 269 4.40 10.38 -34.08
CA ARG A 269 4.10 11.17 -32.89
C ARG A 269 3.08 10.46 -32.00
N TRP A 270 2.04 9.86 -32.57
CA TRP A 270 1.09 9.03 -31.82
C TRP A 270 1.76 7.84 -31.15
N PHE A 271 2.60 7.11 -31.88
CA PHE A 271 3.37 6.00 -31.30
C PHE A 271 4.30 6.46 -30.15
N LYS A 272 5.07 7.53 -30.35
CA LYS A 272 5.96 8.07 -29.31
C LYS A 272 5.19 8.59 -28.10
N ALA A 273 4.04 9.24 -28.30
CA ALA A 273 3.18 9.69 -27.21
C ALA A 273 2.66 8.50 -26.39
N ALA A 274 2.32 7.38 -27.03
CA ALA A 274 1.91 6.17 -26.32
C ALA A 274 3.03 5.57 -25.48
N LEU A 275 4.24 5.45 -26.04
CA LEU A 275 5.40 4.99 -25.28
C LEU A 275 5.76 5.93 -24.13
N ALA A 276 5.62 7.25 -24.33
CA ALA A 276 5.83 8.22 -23.27
C ALA A 276 4.80 8.06 -22.14
N CYS A 277 3.51 7.88 -22.46
CA CYS A 277 2.48 7.64 -21.45
C CYS A 277 2.74 6.34 -20.67
N VAL A 278 3.07 5.25 -21.37
CA VAL A 278 3.45 3.98 -20.72
C VAL A 278 4.66 4.17 -19.82
N GLY A 279 5.71 4.85 -20.30
CA GLY A 279 6.90 5.15 -19.51
C GLY A 279 6.61 5.96 -18.25
N VAL A 280 5.74 6.98 -18.35
CA VAL A 280 5.29 7.78 -17.19
C VAL A 280 4.51 6.92 -16.19
N ILE A 281 3.58 6.08 -16.65
CA ILE A 281 2.82 5.17 -15.78
C ILE A 281 3.76 4.23 -15.03
N PHE A 282 4.69 3.58 -15.75
CA PHE A 282 5.68 2.71 -15.13
C PHE A 282 6.56 3.46 -14.14
N ALA A 283 7.08 4.64 -14.49
CA ALA A 283 7.94 5.42 -13.60
C ALA A 283 7.23 5.84 -12.31
N VAL A 284 5.99 6.35 -12.42
CA VAL A 284 5.19 6.80 -11.29
C VAL A 284 4.80 5.62 -10.39
N CYS A 285 4.27 4.53 -10.97
CA CYS A 285 3.87 3.35 -10.20
C CYS A 285 5.10 2.67 -9.57
N LEU A 286 6.21 2.48 -10.29
CA LEU A 286 7.42 1.84 -9.73
C LEU A 286 8.01 2.68 -8.61
N TYR A 287 8.08 4.00 -8.77
CA TYR A 287 8.54 4.88 -7.71
C TYR A 287 7.64 4.78 -6.47
N PHE A 288 6.32 4.70 -6.66
CA PHE A 288 5.39 4.51 -5.55
C PHE A 288 5.57 3.16 -4.86
N ASP A 289 5.51 2.06 -5.59
CA ASP A 289 5.56 0.70 -5.04
C ASP A 289 6.93 0.38 -4.43
N LEU A 290 8.03 0.82 -5.07
CA LEU A 290 9.38 0.50 -4.61
C LEU A 290 9.94 1.49 -3.60
N TYR A 291 9.43 2.72 -3.51
CA TYR A 291 10.01 3.76 -2.64
C TYR A 291 8.97 4.52 -1.81
N ALA A 292 7.99 5.18 -2.44
CA ALA A 292 7.14 6.12 -1.71
C ALA A 292 6.19 5.45 -0.71
N SER A 293 5.69 4.25 -1.04
CA SER A 293 4.81 3.44 -0.20
C SER A 293 5.52 2.73 0.95
N ARG A 294 6.86 2.81 1.04
CA ARG A 294 7.60 2.15 2.13
C ARG A 294 7.15 2.67 3.48
N PRO A 295 6.87 1.76 4.45
CA PRO A 295 6.51 2.17 5.80
C PRO A 295 7.67 2.96 6.42
N VAL A 296 7.33 3.93 7.27
CA VAL A 296 8.34 4.67 8.01
C VAL A 296 9.03 3.70 8.97
N LYS A 297 10.37 3.75 9.00
CA LYS A 297 11.19 2.92 9.89
C LYS A 297 11.73 3.77 11.03
N ILE A 298 11.80 3.19 12.22
CA ILE A 298 12.54 3.78 13.34
C ILE A 298 14.04 3.80 13.04
N SER A 299 14.77 4.77 13.60
CA SER A 299 16.24 4.75 13.55
C SER A 299 16.78 3.57 14.36
N PRO A 300 17.87 2.91 13.91
CA PRO A 300 18.45 1.80 14.64
C PRO A 300 18.94 2.26 16.04
N PRO A 301 18.80 1.42 17.08
CA PRO A 301 19.30 1.74 18.42
C PRO A 301 20.83 1.69 18.47
N THR A 302 21.42 2.52 19.33
CA THR A 302 22.82 2.34 19.75
C THR A 302 22.87 1.27 20.84
N MET A 303 23.56 0.16 20.59
CA MET A 303 23.72 -0.90 21.57
C MET A 303 24.62 -0.44 22.72
N LEU A 304 24.16 -0.63 23.95
CA LEU A 304 24.90 -0.30 25.15
C LEU A 304 25.24 -1.57 25.94
N THR A 305 26.41 -1.53 26.58
CA THR A 305 26.84 -2.55 27.54
C THR A 305 26.84 -1.92 28.93
N PRO A 306 26.22 -2.56 29.94
CA PRO A 306 26.27 -2.06 31.30
C PRO A 306 27.69 -2.11 31.87
N ASP A 307 27.94 -1.24 32.84
CA ASP A 307 29.17 -1.32 33.62
C ASP A 307 29.16 -2.52 34.58
N ALA A 308 30.25 -2.73 35.31
CA ALA A 308 30.39 -3.85 36.25
C ALA A 308 29.34 -3.82 37.39
N ALA A 309 28.70 -2.68 37.65
CA ALA A 309 27.64 -2.51 38.64
C ALA A 309 26.23 -2.67 38.04
N GLY A 310 26.11 -3.04 36.76
CA GLY A 310 24.82 -3.18 36.09
C GLY A 310 24.16 -1.85 35.73
N LEU A 311 24.93 -0.75 35.67
CA LEU A 311 24.44 0.58 35.36
C LEU A 311 24.77 1.00 33.93
N ILE A 312 23.80 1.67 33.31
CA ILE A 312 23.94 2.38 32.04
C ILE A 312 24.05 3.87 32.34
N LYS A 313 25.09 4.51 31.79
CA LYS A 313 25.40 5.94 31.99
C LYS A 313 25.39 6.67 30.65
N ILE A 314 24.48 7.63 30.50
CA ILE A 314 24.33 8.42 29.27
C ILE A 314 24.52 9.89 29.62
N GLY A 315 25.56 10.54 29.07
CA GLY A 315 25.79 11.97 29.29
C GLY A 315 24.63 12.83 28.77
N VAL A 316 24.15 13.77 29.58
CA VAL A 316 23.03 14.65 29.25
C VAL A 316 23.32 15.48 27.99
N ASP A 317 24.57 15.88 27.80
CA ASP A 317 25.06 16.58 26.60
C ASP A 317 24.74 15.86 25.28
N ARG A 318 24.65 14.52 25.29
CA ARG A 318 24.33 13.73 24.08
C ARG A 318 22.86 13.78 23.71
N VAL A 319 21.98 14.07 24.66
CA VAL A 319 20.52 13.94 24.53
C VAL A 319 19.77 15.24 24.77
N LYS A 320 20.49 16.34 25.04
CA LYS A 320 19.90 17.65 25.32
C LYS A 320 19.51 18.44 24.07
N ASP A 321 19.76 17.96 22.86
CA ASP A 321 19.55 18.67 21.58
C ASP A 321 18.09 18.75 21.10
N GLY A 322 17.14 18.25 21.90
CA GLY A 322 15.73 18.19 21.53
C GLY A 322 15.37 17.03 20.60
N LYS A 323 16.34 16.15 20.25
CA LYS A 323 16.10 15.00 19.39
C LYS A 323 15.86 13.72 20.18
N LEU A 324 15.23 12.75 19.52
CA LEU A 324 15.07 11.39 20.02
C LEU A 324 16.37 10.60 19.82
N HIS A 325 16.96 10.15 20.92
CA HIS A 325 18.16 9.31 20.94
C HIS A 325 17.81 7.91 21.39
N ARG A 326 17.97 6.94 20.50
CA ARG A 326 17.57 5.55 20.74
C ARG A 326 18.76 4.68 21.12
N TYR A 327 18.55 3.88 22.16
CA TYR A 327 19.50 2.93 22.70
C TYR A 327 18.85 1.56 22.86
N ALA A 328 19.67 0.53 23.04
CA ALA A 328 19.18 -0.80 23.40
C ALA A 328 20.20 -1.57 24.22
N ILE A 329 19.71 -2.50 25.03
CA ILE A 329 20.50 -3.53 25.69
C ILE A 329 20.01 -4.91 25.25
N VAL A 330 20.83 -5.93 25.45
CA VAL A 330 20.41 -7.33 25.31
C VAL A 330 20.29 -7.93 26.71
N THR A 331 19.12 -8.47 27.06
CA THR A 331 18.89 -9.19 28.32
C THR A 331 19.60 -10.55 28.30
N ASP A 332 19.81 -11.12 29.47
CA ASP A 332 20.44 -12.44 29.66
C ASP A 332 19.81 -13.56 28.82
N ASP A 333 18.49 -13.54 28.64
CA ASP A 333 17.73 -14.47 27.79
C ASP A 333 17.63 -14.05 26.30
N GLY A 334 18.23 -12.90 25.95
CA GLY A 334 18.46 -12.47 24.57
C GLY A 334 17.48 -11.43 24.01
N HIS A 335 16.55 -10.91 24.81
CA HIS A 335 15.64 -9.86 24.33
C HIS A 335 16.40 -8.56 24.05
N VAL A 336 16.11 -7.95 22.91
CA VAL A 336 16.61 -6.61 22.56
C VAL A 336 15.65 -5.57 23.13
N VAL A 337 16.02 -4.98 24.26
CA VAL A 337 15.20 -3.99 24.96
C VAL A 337 15.61 -2.61 24.51
N ARG A 338 14.73 -1.96 23.73
CA ARG A 338 14.98 -0.61 23.21
C ARG A 338 14.37 0.44 24.12
N PHE A 339 15.09 1.55 24.28
CA PHE A 339 14.62 2.72 25.00
C PHE A 339 15.12 3.97 24.30
N PHE A 340 14.49 5.10 24.57
CA PHE A 340 14.96 6.36 24.03
C PHE A 340 14.91 7.48 25.06
N LEU A 341 15.77 8.46 24.80
CA LEU A 341 15.86 9.68 25.57
C LEU A 341 15.50 10.84 24.64
N ILE A 342 14.76 11.82 25.17
CA ILE A 342 14.46 13.05 24.46
C ILE A 342 14.38 14.22 25.43
N ASN A 343 14.89 15.39 25.02
CA ASN A 343 14.65 16.61 25.77
C ASN A 343 13.23 17.13 25.52
N ARG A 344 12.41 17.13 26.58
CA ARG A 344 10.98 17.43 26.52
C ARG A 344 10.67 18.92 26.39
N SER A 345 11.69 19.77 26.48
CA SER A 345 11.61 21.21 26.28
C SER A 345 12.39 21.69 25.05
N MET A 346 12.45 20.85 23.99
CA MET A 346 12.97 21.23 22.66
C MET A 346 14.40 21.81 22.69
N GLY A 347 15.25 21.27 23.56
CA GLY A 347 16.63 21.72 23.73
C GLY A 347 16.84 22.81 24.77
N LEU A 348 15.77 23.30 25.40
CA LEU A 348 15.85 24.28 26.49
C LEU A 348 15.95 23.56 27.84
N GLY A 349 17.06 23.73 28.55
CA GLY A 349 17.32 23.06 29.84
C GLY A 349 17.50 21.54 29.72
N SER A 350 17.48 20.83 30.85
CA SER A 350 17.80 19.39 30.94
C SER A 350 16.60 18.53 31.35
N LYS A 351 15.40 18.81 30.82
CA LYS A 351 14.19 18.02 31.11
C LYS A 351 14.13 16.77 30.24
N ILE A 352 15.01 15.82 30.53
CA ILE A 352 15.11 14.58 29.77
C ILE A 352 13.93 13.65 30.11
N GLY A 353 13.27 13.12 29.10
CA GLY A 353 12.33 12.00 29.23
C GLY A 353 13.07 10.71 28.91
N VAL A 354 12.99 9.72 29.80
CA VAL A 354 13.62 8.40 29.65
C VAL A 354 12.49 7.37 29.66
N VAL A 355 12.34 6.66 28.55
CA VAL A 355 11.18 5.81 28.28
C VAL A 355 11.59 4.60 27.46
N TYR A 356 10.88 3.49 27.60
CA TYR A 356 10.94 2.40 26.63
C TYR A 356 10.52 2.90 25.25
N ASP A 357 11.13 2.34 24.20
CA ASP A 357 10.70 2.53 22.81
C ASP A 357 9.53 1.58 22.48
N ALA A 358 8.53 1.59 23.38
CA ALA A 358 7.34 0.75 23.33
C ALA A 358 6.15 1.47 23.99
N CYS A 359 4.94 1.01 23.66
CA CYS A 359 3.71 1.48 24.30
C CYS A 359 2.85 0.32 24.78
N MET A 360 2.01 0.59 25.78
CA MET A 360 1.16 -0.44 26.40
C MET A 360 0.14 -1.06 25.43
N LEU A 361 -0.20 -0.37 24.34
CA LEU A 361 -1.19 -0.84 23.36
C LEU A 361 -0.54 -1.51 22.14
N CYS A 362 0.40 -0.81 21.51
CA CYS A 362 1.05 -1.18 20.26
C CYS A 362 2.32 -2.03 20.45
N GLY A 363 2.86 -2.14 21.66
CA GLY A 363 4.12 -2.87 21.92
C GLY A 363 5.34 -2.14 21.39
N ASP A 364 6.33 -2.90 20.95
CA ASP A 364 7.66 -2.49 20.46
C ASP A 364 7.70 -2.01 19.01
N MET A 365 6.59 -1.52 18.46
CA MET A 365 6.63 -0.90 17.14
C MET A 365 7.52 0.36 17.15
N GLY A 366 7.58 1.06 18.29
CA GLY A 366 8.46 2.19 18.52
C GLY A 366 7.96 3.52 17.98
N TYR A 367 8.81 4.53 18.11
CA TYR A 367 8.44 5.93 17.85
C TYR A 367 9.41 6.62 16.89
N ILE A 368 8.90 7.58 16.13
CA ILE A 368 9.73 8.50 15.34
C ILE A 368 9.54 9.91 15.85
N GLN A 369 10.53 10.76 15.60
CA GLN A 369 10.37 12.19 15.78
C GLN A 369 10.26 12.84 14.40
N GLU A 370 9.17 13.55 14.17
CA GLU A 370 8.98 14.38 12.98
C GLU A 370 8.83 15.83 13.44
N LYS A 371 9.84 16.66 13.15
CA LYS A 371 9.92 18.04 13.65
C LYS A 371 9.84 18.07 15.19
N ASN A 372 8.77 18.64 15.75
CA ASN A 372 8.57 18.83 17.19
C ASN A 372 7.61 17.81 17.81
N GLU A 373 7.25 16.78 17.04
CA GLU A 373 6.28 15.76 17.45
C GLU A 373 6.93 14.40 17.51
N VAL A 374 6.53 13.59 18.50
CA VAL A 374 6.89 12.18 18.59
C VAL A 374 5.68 11.37 18.16
N ILE A 375 5.84 10.42 17.25
CA ILE A 375 4.74 9.71 16.60
C ILE A 375 4.94 8.21 16.78
N CYS A 376 3.92 7.50 17.27
CA CYS A 376 3.92 6.04 17.31
C CYS A 376 3.76 5.51 15.88
N ILE A 377 4.69 4.67 15.41
CA ILE A 377 4.64 4.19 14.01
C ILE A 377 3.48 3.22 13.75
N ALA A 378 2.91 2.61 14.79
CA ALA A 378 1.87 1.60 14.66
C ALA A 378 0.47 2.20 14.44
N CYS A 379 0.13 3.21 15.23
CA CYS A 379 -1.21 3.82 15.24
C CYS A 379 -1.21 5.29 14.81
N ASN A 380 -0.05 5.86 14.45
CA ASN A 380 0.11 7.24 13.99
C ASN A 380 -0.40 8.31 14.97
N VAL A 381 -0.52 7.98 16.26
CA VAL A 381 -0.87 8.96 17.30
C VAL A 381 0.32 9.87 17.57
N ARG A 382 0.06 11.17 17.59
CA ARG A 382 1.05 12.21 17.90
C ARG A 382 1.10 12.43 19.41
N ILE A 383 2.27 12.22 19.99
CA ILE A 383 2.53 12.34 21.41
C ILE A 383 2.92 13.79 21.71
N PHE A 384 2.25 14.36 22.70
CA PHE A 384 2.59 15.67 23.20
C PHE A 384 3.96 15.62 23.89
N LEU A 385 4.97 16.25 23.30
CA LEU A 385 6.37 16.11 23.75
C LEU A 385 6.57 16.33 25.27
N PRO A 386 5.96 17.34 25.92
CA PRO A 386 6.08 17.52 27.37
C PRO A 386 5.47 16.41 28.23
N SER A 387 4.59 15.56 27.70
CA SER A 387 4.02 14.41 28.44
C SER A 387 4.90 13.16 28.41
N ILE A 388 5.94 13.11 27.58
CA ILE A 388 6.86 11.97 27.55
C ILE A 388 7.50 11.80 28.94
N GLY A 389 7.60 10.57 29.41
CA GLY A 389 8.02 10.28 30.79
C GLY A 389 6.90 10.35 31.83
N LYS A 390 5.65 10.66 31.44
CA LYS A 390 4.45 10.46 32.26
C LYS A 390 3.74 9.19 31.80
N ALA A 391 3.32 8.36 32.76
CA ALA A 391 2.56 7.16 32.47
C ALA A 391 1.15 7.46 31.91
N GLY A 392 0.57 6.47 31.22
CA GLY A 392 -0.83 6.48 30.77
C GLY A 392 -1.04 6.80 29.29
N GLY A 393 -2.21 6.38 28.78
CA GLY A 393 -2.62 6.60 27.39
C GLY A 393 -1.67 5.98 26.36
N CYS A 394 -1.43 6.70 25.27
CA CYS A 394 -0.49 6.30 24.22
C CYS A 394 0.96 6.76 24.46
N ASN A 395 1.28 7.33 25.63
CA ASN A 395 2.66 7.75 25.91
C ASN A 395 3.61 6.54 25.89
N PRO A 396 4.88 6.75 25.48
CA PRO A 396 5.95 5.80 25.73
C PRO A 396 6.04 5.46 27.22
N ILE A 397 6.31 4.20 27.54
CA ILE A 397 6.31 3.71 28.93
C ILE A 397 7.52 4.31 29.66
N PRO A 398 7.33 5.06 30.76
CA PRO A 398 8.43 5.68 31.50
C PRO A 398 9.31 4.64 32.18
N LEU A 399 10.61 4.96 32.24
CA LEU A 399 11.64 4.21 32.96
C LEU A 399 12.03 4.98 34.22
N GLU A 400 12.20 4.26 35.32
CA GLU A 400 12.84 4.84 36.51
C GLU A 400 14.31 5.17 36.22
N HIS A 401 14.74 6.37 36.57
CA HIS A 401 16.10 6.82 36.31
C HIS A 401 16.52 7.90 37.29
N LYS A 402 17.83 8.11 37.41
CA LYS A 402 18.43 9.24 38.13
C LYS A 402 19.18 10.13 37.17
N ILE A 403 19.21 11.43 37.45
CA ILE A 403 20.06 12.39 36.73
C ILE A 403 21.01 12.99 37.76
N GLU A 404 22.29 12.58 37.72
CA GLU A 404 23.33 13.02 38.65
C GLU A 404 24.61 13.29 37.86
N ALA A 405 25.39 14.29 38.28
CA ALA A 405 26.68 14.64 37.67
C ALA A 405 26.65 14.74 36.12
N ASP A 406 25.59 15.35 35.57
CA ASP A 406 25.36 15.51 34.13
C ASP A 406 25.22 14.18 33.35
N GLN A 407 24.81 13.11 34.03
CA GLN A 407 24.54 11.80 33.45
C GLN A 407 23.14 11.30 33.81
N VAL A 408 22.47 10.68 32.85
CA VAL A 408 21.30 9.84 33.07
C VAL A 408 21.78 8.44 33.44
N LEU A 409 21.37 7.99 34.62
CA LEU A 409 21.70 6.71 35.24
C LEU A 409 20.47 5.81 35.20
N LEU A 410 20.63 4.62 34.62
CA LEU A 410 19.57 3.63 34.45
C LEU A 410 20.12 2.24 34.76
N SER A 411 19.41 1.45 35.57
CA SER A 411 19.84 0.07 35.87
C SER A 411 19.38 -0.89 34.77
N VAL A 412 20.16 -1.95 34.55
CA VAL A 412 19.75 -3.06 33.67
C VAL A 412 18.51 -3.74 34.21
N GLU A 413 18.38 -3.87 35.53
CA GLU A 413 17.19 -4.44 36.17
C GLU A 413 15.92 -3.68 35.79
N GLU A 414 15.97 -2.34 35.79
CA GLU A 414 14.85 -1.51 35.40
C GLU A 414 14.45 -1.74 33.94
N LEU A 415 15.42 -1.84 33.03
CA LEU A 415 15.20 -2.17 31.61
C LEU A 415 14.68 -3.61 31.42
N ASP A 416 15.15 -4.55 32.24
CA ASP A 416 14.79 -5.97 32.14
C ASP A 416 13.32 -6.20 32.47
N LYS A 417 12.74 -5.40 33.39
CA LYS A 417 11.31 -5.46 33.74
C LYS A 417 10.42 -5.35 32.49
N GLY A 418 10.77 -4.50 31.53
CA GLY A 418 9.99 -4.28 30.31
C GLY A 418 10.36 -5.18 29.12
N ALA A 419 11.21 -6.20 29.30
CA ALA A 419 11.70 -6.97 28.16
C ALA A 419 10.59 -7.68 27.37
N LYS A 420 9.48 -8.04 28.04
CA LYS A 420 8.30 -8.64 27.39
C LYS A 420 7.46 -7.66 26.57
N TYR A 421 7.81 -6.37 26.53
CA TYR A 421 7.25 -5.44 25.54
C TYR A 421 7.90 -5.62 24.17
N PHE A 422 9.08 -6.25 24.10
CA PHE A 422 9.91 -6.40 22.90
C PHE A 422 9.87 -7.83 22.36
N THR A 423 9.75 -7.93 21.04
CA THR A 423 9.62 -9.20 20.32
C THR A 423 10.94 -9.69 19.73
N GLU A 424 11.91 -8.79 19.55
CA GLU A 424 13.22 -9.10 19.00
C GLU A 424 14.09 -9.85 20.03
N VAL A 425 14.56 -11.04 19.65
CA VAL A 425 15.46 -11.88 20.44
C VAL A 425 16.68 -12.23 19.60
N VAL A 426 17.88 -11.95 20.12
CA VAL A 426 19.16 -12.25 19.48
C VAL A 426 19.83 -13.47 20.10
N SER A 427 20.70 -14.11 19.33
CA SER A 427 21.48 -15.26 19.80
C SER A 427 22.44 -14.86 20.91
N ARG A 428 22.38 -15.57 22.04
CA ARG A 428 23.21 -15.36 23.21
C ARG A 428 23.57 -16.71 23.83
N LYS A 429 24.80 -16.78 24.36
CA LYS A 429 25.21 -17.90 25.21
C LYS A 429 24.49 -17.81 26.54
N VAL A 430 23.74 -18.86 26.87
CA VAL A 430 22.96 -19.03 28.09
C VAL A 430 23.39 -20.32 28.77
N LYS A 431 23.05 -20.49 30.05
CA LYS A 431 23.32 -21.72 30.80
C LYS A 431 22.03 -22.42 31.13
N ASP A 432 22.04 -23.75 31.04
CA ASP A 432 21.01 -24.58 31.64
C ASP A 432 21.02 -24.35 33.18
N PRO A 433 19.93 -23.86 33.79
CA PRO A 433 19.90 -23.58 35.23
C PRO A 433 20.07 -24.82 36.12
N VAL A 434 19.80 -26.02 35.61
CA VAL A 434 19.86 -27.28 36.36
C VAL A 434 21.22 -27.95 36.14
N THR A 435 21.72 -28.02 34.91
CA THR A 435 22.97 -28.73 34.58
C THR A 435 24.20 -27.81 34.50
N GLY A 436 24.01 -26.50 34.37
CA GLY A 436 25.07 -25.51 34.24
C GLY A 436 25.73 -25.45 32.86
N LYS A 437 25.32 -26.32 31.92
CA LYS A 437 25.92 -26.42 30.59
C LYS A 437 25.58 -25.21 29.73
N GLU A 438 26.55 -24.75 28.94
CA GLU A 438 26.35 -23.64 28.01
C GLU A 438 25.59 -24.07 26.76
N LEU A 439 24.57 -23.29 26.40
CA LEU A 439 23.70 -23.44 25.25
C LEU A 439 23.61 -22.11 24.50
N GLU A 440 23.12 -22.13 23.26
CA GLU A 440 22.63 -20.92 22.59
C GLU A 440 21.11 -20.86 22.74
N ASN A 441 20.58 -19.72 23.22
CA ASN A 441 19.14 -19.53 23.43
C ASN A 441 18.29 -19.80 22.16
N THR A 442 18.81 -19.45 20.98
CA THR A 442 18.14 -19.65 19.68
C THR A 442 18.18 -21.08 19.17
N LYS A 443 19.03 -21.95 19.74
CA LYS A 443 19.21 -23.35 19.30
C LYS A 443 18.82 -24.37 20.39
N ALA A 444 18.44 -23.90 21.57
CA ALA A 444 18.10 -24.78 22.67
C ALA A 444 16.87 -25.65 22.33
N PRO A 445 16.94 -26.97 22.54
CA PRO A 445 15.85 -27.89 22.19
C PRO A 445 14.61 -27.70 23.07
N PHE A 446 14.80 -27.29 24.33
CA PHE A 446 13.72 -27.10 25.29
C PHE A 446 13.79 -25.72 25.93
N ARG A 447 12.61 -25.12 26.21
CA ARG A 447 12.50 -23.80 26.84
C ARG A 447 11.27 -23.72 27.74
N HIS A 448 11.41 -23.06 28.89
CA HIS A 448 10.30 -22.78 29.80
C HIS A 448 10.31 -21.32 30.25
N GLU A 449 9.11 -20.79 30.49
CA GLU A 449 8.94 -19.43 30.96
C GLU A 449 8.65 -19.43 32.47
N TYR A 450 9.38 -18.60 33.21
CA TYR A 450 9.12 -18.35 34.62
C TYR A 450 9.31 -16.86 34.90
N LYS A 451 8.32 -16.22 35.54
CA LYS A 451 8.31 -14.78 35.86
C LYS A 451 8.59 -13.85 34.67
N GLY A 452 8.19 -14.26 33.46
CA GLY A 452 8.43 -13.50 32.23
C GLY A 452 9.82 -13.64 31.62
N ARG A 453 10.70 -14.47 32.19
CA ARG A 453 11.99 -14.83 31.59
C ARG A 453 11.92 -16.19 30.92
N THR A 454 12.63 -16.33 29.82
CA THR A 454 12.76 -17.61 29.13
C THR A 454 14.05 -18.30 29.54
N TYR A 455 13.91 -19.51 30.08
CA TYR A 455 15.01 -20.39 30.45
C TYR A 455 15.14 -21.50 29.42
N PHE A 456 16.37 -21.93 29.18
CA PHE A 456 16.73 -22.83 28.09
C PHE A 456 17.42 -24.07 28.65
N PHE A 457 17.06 -25.24 28.12
CA PHE A 457 17.49 -26.53 28.66
C PHE A 457 18.03 -27.43 27.57
N GLU A 458 19.04 -28.23 27.90
CA GLU A 458 19.63 -29.19 26.96
C GLU A 458 18.76 -30.45 26.79
N SER A 459 18.00 -30.80 27.82
CA SER A 459 17.19 -32.01 27.89
C SER A 459 15.81 -31.71 28.47
N GLU A 460 14.84 -32.55 28.11
CA GLU A 460 13.47 -32.47 28.62
C GLU A 460 13.44 -32.67 30.14
N GLU A 461 14.23 -33.62 30.67
CA GLU A 461 14.33 -33.89 32.11
C GLU A 461 14.80 -32.66 32.90
N SER A 462 15.75 -31.90 32.36
CA SER A 462 16.23 -30.66 32.97
C SER A 462 15.09 -29.62 33.03
N GLY A 463 14.37 -29.45 31.92
CA GLY A 463 13.20 -28.56 31.85
C GLY A 463 12.10 -28.94 32.83
N GLU A 464 11.78 -30.23 32.98
CA GLU A 464 10.79 -30.72 33.93
C GLU A 464 11.21 -30.51 35.39
N LYS A 465 12.48 -30.75 35.72
CA LYS A 465 13.02 -30.49 37.07
C LYS A 465 12.92 -29.00 37.42
N PHE A 466 13.24 -28.14 36.46
CA PHE A 466 13.09 -26.70 36.63
C PHE A 466 11.63 -26.31 36.87
N GLN A 467 10.68 -26.81 36.06
CA GLN A 467 9.25 -26.47 36.24
C GLN A 467 8.70 -26.87 37.61
N LYS A 468 9.15 -28.00 38.17
CA LYS A 468 8.68 -28.47 39.49
C LYS A 468 9.14 -27.56 40.63
N SER A 469 10.30 -26.95 40.52
CA SER A 469 10.84 -26.06 41.56
C SER A 469 11.74 -24.97 40.97
N PRO A 470 11.19 -23.97 40.25
CA PRO A 470 12.01 -22.95 39.59
C PRO A 470 12.88 -22.15 40.57
N GLU A 471 12.31 -21.85 41.74
CA GLU A 471 12.92 -21.01 42.78
C GLU A 471 14.24 -21.58 43.32
N SER A 472 14.40 -22.90 43.35
CA SER A 472 15.64 -23.54 43.81
C SER A 472 16.82 -23.35 42.84
N TYR A 473 16.55 -23.01 41.58
CA TYR A 473 17.59 -22.89 40.54
C TYR A 473 17.92 -21.43 40.19
N VAL A 474 16.94 -20.52 40.28
CA VAL A 474 17.13 -19.12 39.83
C VAL A 474 17.02 -18.09 40.94
N GLY A 475 16.72 -18.51 42.18
CA GLY A 475 16.62 -17.63 43.34
C GLY A 475 15.49 -16.59 43.25
N GLU A 476 15.57 -15.55 44.09
CA GLU A 476 14.63 -14.42 44.03
C GLU A 476 14.90 -13.55 42.81
N GLN A 477 14.14 -13.79 41.74
CA GLN A 477 14.07 -12.88 40.60
C GLN A 477 12.78 -12.06 40.59
N GLN A 478 12.91 -10.78 40.22
CA GLN A 478 11.77 -9.89 39.95
C GLN A 478 11.02 -10.30 38.69
N SER A 479 9.69 -10.22 38.71
CA SER A 479 8.87 -10.52 37.52
C SER A 479 8.99 -9.43 36.46
N ARG A 480 9.07 -9.83 35.19
CA ARG A 480 8.91 -8.91 34.06
C ARG A 480 7.44 -8.55 33.86
N TYR A 481 7.20 -7.35 33.35
CA TYR A 481 5.89 -6.80 33.07
C TYR A 481 5.36 -7.31 31.74
N TYR A 482 4.12 -7.81 31.75
CA TYR A 482 3.41 -8.14 30.53
C TYR A 482 2.57 -6.96 30.07
N ARG A 483 2.42 -6.82 28.75
CA ARG A 483 1.58 -5.77 28.15
C ARG A 483 0.15 -5.76 28.70
N VAL A 484 -0.41 -6.94 28.99
CA VAL A 484 -1.77 -7.09 29.52
C VAL A 484 -1.95 -6.55 30.94
N GLN A 485 -0.87 -6.33 31.69
CA GLN A 485 -0.92 -5.87 33.07
C GLN A 485 -1.07 -4.35 33.18
N GLY A 486 -1.03 -3.59 32.08
CA GLY A 486 -1.01 -2.13 32.16
C GLY A 486 0.34 -1.59 32.65
N PHE A 487 0.41 -0.28 32.88
CA PHE A 487 1.59 0.34 33.49
C PHE A 487 1.73 -0.13 34.94
N GLN A 488 2.87 -0.70 35.27
CA GLN A 488 3.25 -1.11 36.61
C GLN A 488 4.21 -0.06 37.14
N GLY A 489 3.70 0.92 37.89
CA GLY A 489 4.54 1.89 38.58
C GLY A 489 5.07 1.29 39.88
N SER A 490 6.29 1.65 40.27
CA SER A 490 6.77 1.46 41.64
C SER A 490 6.14 2.46 42.60
#